data_AF-A0A524Q692-F1
#
_entry.id   AF-A0A524Q692-F1
#
_cell.length_a   1.000
_cell.length_b   1.000
_cell.length_c   1.000
_cell.angle_alpha   90.00
_cell.angle_beta   90.00
_cell.angle_gamma   90.00
#
_symmetry.space_group_name_H-M   'P 1'
#
loop_
_entity.id
_entity.type
_entity.pdbx_description
1 polymer ?
#
loop_
_entity_poly.entity_id
_entity_poly.type
_entity_poly.pdbx_seq_one_letter_code
_entity_poly.pdbx_strand_id
1 'polypeptide(L)'
;MDNLLKPINTINKIEPGTIVRRIGKERDQQGSFLKYDGEHNMILANIIDMAEGSLVANEAVLKPRSGDKIFFYASSFDGSPSAGKALDIVKSWPFFKEHPDLQDKILSFVRVTFVPEQILEMSRKQTLQHLFVPIQQRLRVGRFREQRSPERVCNDLFMLWLESINEESHITYLAHIPHKKDEAVLFYSSGTRPHEETAKLLQKEIFTFDPTHGGHIQSSGVKKGKKHFNVDAGCNYLGLGVKTPLNVSKTVVAALKTLYSEFEFTPLKGCDARGE
;
A
#
# COMPACT_ATOMS: atom_id res chain seq x y z
N MET A 1 6.56 25.56 28.00
CA MET A 1 6.79 24.11 27.99
C MET A 1 5.48 23.42 28.30
N ASP A 2 5.19 22.29 27.66
CA ASP A 2 4.00 21.48 27.95
C ASP A 2 4.10 20.98 29.40
N ASN A 3 3.19 21.43 30.28
CA ASN A 3 3.20 21.13 31.71
C ASN A 3 2.92 19.64 32.01
N LEU A 4 2.57 18.86 30.99
CA LEU A 4 2.25 17.43 31.10
C LEU A 4 3.51 16.54 31.03
N LEU A 5 4.61 17.07 30.51
CA LEU A 5 5.84 16.32 30.28
C LEU A 5 6.66 16.16 31.56
N LYS A 6 7.05 14.94 31.88
CA LYS A 6 7.98 14.63 32.97
C LYS A 6 9.33 14.21 32.40
N PRO A 7 10.46 14.70 32.94
CA PRO A 7 11.78 14.32 32.45
C PRO A 7 12.06 12.84 32.74
N ILE A 8 12.72 12.16 31.81
CA ILE A 8 13.23 10.80 32.03
C ILE A 8 14.62 10.93 32.65
N ASN A 9 14.68 10.79 33.98
CA ASN A 9 15.93 10.86 34.73
C ASN A 9 16.64 9.50 34.84
N THR A 10 15.93 8.40 34.55
CA THR A 10 16.49 7.04 34.61
C THR A 10 15.87 6.22 33.50
N ILE A 11 16.69 5.79 32.55
CA ILE A 11 16.22 5.14 31.32
C ILE A 11 15.56 3.79 31.64
N ASN A 12 15.89 3.09 32.73
CA ASN A 12 15.49 1.68 32.93
C ASN A 12 14.10 1.44 33.58
N LYS A 13 13.12 2.35 33.47
CA LYS A 13 11.82 2.20 34.16
C LYS A 13 10.58 2.61 33.34
N ILE A 14 10.70 2.67 32.01
CA ILE A 14 9.56 3.05 31.17
C ILE A 14 8.77 1.81 30.80
N GLU A 15 7.47 1.82 31.08
CA GLU A 15 6.58 0.72 30.74
C GLU A 15 6.17 0.79 29.26
N PRO A 16 6.06 -0.35 28.55
CA PRO A 16 5.52 -0.39 27.19
C PRO A 16 4.17 0.32 27.10
N GLY A 17 3.95 1.06 26.01
CA GLY A 17 2.80 1.93 25.80
C GLY A 17 2.98 3.36 26.32
N THR A 18 3.99 3.63 27.15
CA THR A 18 4.27 4.99 27.64
C THR A 18 4.64 5.91 26.48
N ILE A 19 3.98 7.06 26.39
CA ILE A 19 4.29 8.05 25.35
C ILE A 19 5.53 8.84 25.76
N VAL A 20 6.53 8.82 24.90
CA VAL A 20 7.85 9.43 25.08
C VAL A 20 8.01 10.55 24.07
N ARG A 21 8.55 11.68 24.50
CA ARG A 21 8.82 12.84 23.65
C ARG A 21 10.25 13.32 23.79
N ARG A 22 10.93 13.46 22.66
CA ARG A 22 12.25 14.07 22.54
C ARG A 22 12.09 15.52 22.10
N ILE A 23 12.73 16.43 22.83
CA ILE A 23 12.81 17.84 22.48
C ILE A 23 14.30 18.22 22.37
N GLY A 24 14.71 18.59 21.16
CA GLY A 24 16.05 19.05 20.81
C GLY A 24 16.00 20.32 19.96
N LYS A 25 17.18 20.83 19.56
CA LYS A 25 17.28 22.06 18.76
C LYS A 25 16.65 21.92 17.36
N GLU A 26 16.73 20.74 16.77
CA GLU A 26 16.28 20.46 15.39
C GLU A 26 15.07 19.51 15.33
N ARG A 27 14.71 18.87 16.44
CA ARG A 27 13.70 17.80 16.44
C ARG A 27 12.82 17.89 17.68
N ASP A 28 11.52 17.87 17.43
CA ASP A 28 10.49 17.69 18.46
C ASP A 28 9.66 16.48 18.04
N GLN A 29 9.90 15.32 18.67
CA GLN A 29 9.35 14.06 18.22
C GLN A 29 8.73 13.27 19.37
N GLN A 30 7.58 12.67 19.13
CA GLN A 30 6.83 11.85 20.09
C GLN A 30 6.63 10.44 19.54
N GLY A 31 6.61 9.44 20.41
CA GLY A 31 6.26 8.07 20.04
C GLY A 31 5.91 7.22 21.26
N SER A 32 5.25 6.09 21.05
CA SER A 32 4.89 5.15 22.11
C SER A 32 6.03 4.17 22.36
N PHE A 33 6.50 4.07 23.60
CA PHE A 33 7.58 3.16 23.96
C PHE A 33 7.17 1.70 23.79
N LEU A 34 7.96 0.90 23.08
CA LEU A 34 7.73 -0.53 22.93
C LEU A 34 8.63 -1.34 23.86
N LYS A 35 9.95 -1.16 23.71
CA LYS A 35 10.99 -1.90 24.43
C LYS A 35 12.36 -1.26 24.22
N TYR A 36 13.36 -1.75 24.94
CA TYR A 36 14.76 -1.49 24.64
C TYR A 36 15.29 -2.47 23.59
N ASP A 37 16.23 -2.05 22.74
CA ASP A 37 17.04 -2.93 21.90
C ASP A 37 18.22 -3.54 22.70
N GLY A 38 19.07 -4.34 22.03
CA GLY A 38 20.24 -4.97 22.66
C GLY A 38 21.31 -3.98 23.13
N GLU A 39 21.30 -2.75 22.62
CA GLU A 39 22.20 -1.66 22.99
C GLU A 39 21.56 -0.70 24.00
N HIS A 40 20.39 -1.05 24.55
CA HIS A 40 19.59 -0.21 25.46
C HIS A 40 19.07 1.09 24.83
N ASN A 41 18.94 1.16 23.50
CA ASN A 41 18.21 2.25 22.86
C ASN A 41 16.69 1.99 22.93
N MET A 42 15.91 3.06 22.99
CA MET A 42 14.44 2.95 23.04
C MET A 42 13.88 2.70 21.65
N ILE A 43 13.08 1.64 21.49
CA ILE A 43 12.27 1.41 20.30
C ILE A 43 10.91 2.03 20.54
N LEU A 44 10.50 2.93 19.66
CA LEU A 44 9.23 3.64 19.74
C LEU A 44 8.35 3.30 18.53
N ALA A 45 7.04 3.19 18.74
CA ALA A 45 6.02 3.13 17.71
C ALA A 45 5.42 4.51 17.43
N ASN A 46 4.86 4.67 16.23
CA ASN A 46 4.11 5.85 15.78
C ASN A 46 4.88 7.16 16.05
N ILE A 47 6.05 7.31 15.43
CA ILE A 47 6.89 8.49 15.60
C ILE A 47 6.22 9.68 14.91
N ILE A 48 5.85 10.70 15.67
CA ILE A 48 5.25 11.94 15.18
C ILE A 48 6.24 13.08 15.35
N ASP A 49 6.44 13.87 14.31
CA ASP A 49 7.02 15.20 14.41
C ASP A 49 5.98 16.15 14.99
N MET A 50 6.25 16.64 16.19
CA MET A 50 5.32 17.47 16.95
C MET A 50 5.33 18.93 16.51
N ALA A 51 6.34 19.37 15.76
CA ALA A 51 6.38 20.71 15.18
C ALA A 51 5.58 20.77 13.86
N GLU A 52 5.68 19.72 13.04
CA GLU A 52 4.97 19.65 11.75
C GLU A 52 3.58 18.97 11.88
N GLY A 53 3.36 18.18 12.92
CA GLY A 53 2.14 17.40 13.11
C GLY A 53 2.04 16.24 12.12
N SER A 54 3.15 15.56 11.83
CA SER A 54 3.20 14.49 10.84
C SER A 54 3.83 13.20 11.36
N LEU A 55 3.32 12.05 10.93
CA LEU A 55 3.89 10.73 11.17
C LEU A 55 5.19 10.57 10.36
N VAL A 56 6.30 10.42 11.07
CA VAL A 56 7.66 10.21 10.53
C VAL A 56 7.92 8.73 10.24
N ALA A 57 7.51 7.85 11.17
CA ALA A 57 7.73 6.41 11.04
C ALA A 57 6.74 5.62 11.90
N ASN A 58 6.40 4.39 11.49
CA ASN A 58 5.57 3.49 12.29
C ASN A 58 6.33 2.88 13.47
N GLU A 59 7.63 2.67 13.31
CA GLU A 59 8.53 2.16 14.34
C GLU A 59 9.94 2.72 14.07
N ALA A 60 10.64 3.17 15.10
CA ALA A 60 12.04 3.58 14.97
C ALA A 60 12.77 3.50 16.31
N VAL A 61 14.10 3.33 16.23
CA VAL A 61 14.99 3.48 17.38
C VAL A 61 15.19 4.96 17.67
N LEU A 62 14.87 5.41 18.89
CA LEU A 62 15.18 6.75 19.36
C LEU A 62 16.68 6.82 19.68
N LYS A 63 17.42 7.58 18.88
CA LYS A 63 18.83 7.93 19.11
C LYS A 63 18.94 9.43 19.45
N PRO A 64 18.98 9.80 20.74
CA PRO A 64 19.16 11.20 21.16
C PRO A 64 20.53 11.73 20.75
N ARG A 65 20.58 12.99 20.32
CA ARG A 65 21.83 13.73 20.08
C ARG A 65 22.24 14.50 21.34
N SER A 66 23.47 14.99 21.36
CA SER A 66 23.95 15.89 22.42
C SER A 66 23.03 17.11 22.51
N GLY A 67 22.51 17.38 23.72
CA GLY A 67 21.57 18.48 23.99
C GLY A 67 20.08 18.13 23.84
N ASP A 68 19.73 16.96 23.30
CA ASP A 68 18.34 16.49 23.29
C ASP A 68 17.89 16.14 24.72
N LYS A 69 16.65 16.52 25.06
CA LYS A 69 16.00 16.12 26.32
C LYS A 69 14.88 15.14 26.03
N ILE A 70 14.78 14.09 26.83
CA ILE A 70 13.74 13.08 26.69
C ILE A 70 12.77 13.20 27.87
N PHE A 71 11.49 13.19 27.53
CA PHE A 71 10.38 13.30 28.44
C PHE A 71 9.40 12.15 28.22
N PHE A 72 8.51 11.94 29.17
CA PHE A 72 7.38 11.05 29.01
C PHE A 72 6.09 11.70 29.54
N TYR A 73 4.97 11.21 29.06
CA TYR A 73 3.66 11.52 29.63
C TYR A 73 3.32 10.47 30.69
N ALA A 74 2.91 10.93 31.88
CA ALA A 74 2.53 10.05 32.98
C ALA A 74 1.05 9.62 32.95
N SER A 75 0.22 10.26 32.11
CA SER A 75 -1.17 9.88 31.91
C SER A 75 -1.32 8.95 30.72
N SER A 76 -2.42 8.20 30.70
CA SER A 76 -2.86 7.39 29.57
C SER A 76 -4.39 7.47 29.46
N PHE A 77 -4.96 6.88 28.42
CA PHE A 77 -6.42 6.82 28.27
C PHE A 77 -7.11 5.95 29.33
N ASP A 78 -6.42 4.98 29.93
CA ASP A 78 -7.04 4.04 30.87
C ASP A 78 -7.26 4.66 32.27
N GLY A 79 -6.43 5.64 32.66
CA GLY A 79 -6.46 6.23 33.99
C GLY A 79 -6.85 7.73 34.04
N SER A 80 -7.10 8.36 32.89
CA SER A 80 -7.35 9.80 32.85
C SER A 80 -8.85 10.14 32.95
N PRO A 81 -9.25 11.08 33.83
CA PRO A 81 -10.62 11.60 33.87
C PRO A 81 -11.01 12.39 32.60
N SER A 82 -10.01 12.76 31.79
CA SER A 82 -10.19 13.50 30.54
C SER A 82 -10.43 12.58 29.33
N ALA A 83 -10.30 11.26 29.49
CA ALA A 83 -10.35 10.29 28.39
C ALA A 83 -11.64 10.39 27.56
N GLY A 84 -12.81 10.46 28.22
CA GLY A 84 -14.10 10.56 27.53
C GLY A 84 -14.18 11.80 26.63
N LYS A 85 -13.89 12.98 27.19
CA LYS A 85 -13.92 14.26 26.45
C LYS A 85 -12.93 14.28 25.28
N ALA A 86 -11.74 13.70 25.45
CA ALA A 86 -10.74 13.60 24.39
C ALA A 86 -11.21 12.68 23.25
N LEU A 87 -11.82 11.53 23.57
CA LEU A 87 -12.38 10.64 22.57
C LEU A 87 -13.59 11.24 21.85
N ASP A 88 -14.40 12.05 22.51
CA ASP A 88 -15.53 12.73 21.88
C ASP A 88 -15.07 13.70 20.77
N ILE A 89 -13.93 14.37 20.96
CA ILE A 89 -13.30 15.19 19.90
C ILE A 89 -12.96 14.33 18.69
N VAL A 90 -12.30 13.17 18.91
CA VAL A 90 -11.93 12.25 17.82
C VAL A 90 -13.17 11.72 17.11
N LYS A 91 -14.21 11.31 17.87
CA LYS A 91 -15.48 10.79 17.33
C LYS A 91 -16.31 11.86 16.61
N SER A 92 -16.11 13.14 16.94
CA SER A 92 -16.81 14.24 16.29
C SER A 92 -16.29 14.54 14.88
N TRP A 93 -15.07 14.10 14.55
CA TRP A 93 -14.42 14.29 13.25
C TRP A 93 -15.24 13.66 12.12
N PRO A 94 -15.58 14.39 11.03
CA PRO A 94 -16.41 13.86 9.95
C PRO A 94 -15.91 12.53 9.36
N PHE A 95 -14.59 12.42 9.12
CA PHE A 95 -13.98 11.20 8.59
C PHE A 95 -14.22 9.98 9.50
N PHE A 96 -14.21 10.15 10.83
CA PHE A 96 -14.50 9.06 11.75
C PHE A 96 -15.95 8.56 11.60
N LYS A 97 -16.89 9.48 11.40
CA LYS A 97 -18.32 9.16 11.23
C LYS A 97 -18.61 8.50 9.88
N GLU A 98 -17.92 8.95 8.83
CA GLU A 98 -18.09 8.48 7.46
C GLU A 98 -17.46 7.09 7.21
N HIS A 99 -16.49 6.68 8.04
CA HIS A 99 -15.75 5.42 7.85
C HIS A 99 -15.86 4.47 9.06
N PRO A 100 -17.02 3.80 9.27
CA PRO A 100 -17.22 2.83 10.36
C PRO A 100 -16.15 1.72 10.41
N ASP A 101 -15.68 1.26 9.24
CA ASP A 101 -14.67 0.22 9.09
C ASP A 101 -13.27 0.61 9.61
N LEU A 102 -13.03 1.91 9.81
CA LEU A 102 -11.76 2.45 10.29
C LEU A 102 -11.80 2.90 11.75
N GLN A 103 -12.98 2.96 12.38
CA GLN A 103 -13.15 3.56 13.71
C GLN A 103 -12.24 2.92 14.78
N ASP A 104 -12.21 1.59 14.87
CA ASP A 104 -11.37 0.89 15.85
C ASP A 104 -9.88 1.14 15.63
N LYS A 105 -9.45 1.21 14.37
CA LYS A 105 -8.05 1.50 14.00
C LYS A 105 -7.68 2.94 14.38
N ILE A 106 -8.59 3.88 14.17
CA ILE A 106 -8.41 5.28 14.59
C ILE A 106 -8.28 5.36 16.11
N LEU A 107 -9.22 4.78 16.86
CA LEU A 107 -9.22 4.83 18.32
C LEU A 107 -7.98 4.14 18.91
N SER A 108 -7.59 2.99 18.36
CA SER A 108 -6.37 2.29 18.77
C SER A 108 -5.13 3.16 18.56
N PHE A 109 -4.96 3.74 17.37
CA PHE A 109 -3.83 4.64 17.10
C PHE A 109 -3.81 5.83 18.06
N VAL A 110 -4.95 6.47 18.28
CA VAL A 110 -5.05 7.62 19.18
C VAL A 110 -4.64 7.25 20.61
N ARG A 111 -5.16 6.13 21.14
CA ARG A 111 -4.87 5.68 22.50
C ARG A 111 -3.41 5.33 22.74
N VAL A 112 -2.73 4.83 21.72
CA VAL A 112 -1.32 4.43 21.80
C VAL A 112 -0.39 5.64 21.61
N THR A 113 -0.83 6.67 20.89
CA THR A 113 0.07 7.71 20.38
C THR A 113 -0.07 9.05 21.11
N PHE A 114 -1.23 9.35 21.70
CA PHE A 114 -1.51 10.61 22.39
C PHE A 114 -2.03 10.36 23.81
N VAL A 115 -1.89 11.36 24.67
CA VAL A 115 -2.61 11.39 25.95
C VAL A 115 -3.88 12.24 25.85
N PRO A 116 -4.92 11.98 26.66
CA PRO A 116 -6.17 12.74 26.60
C PRO A 116 -5.98 14.25 26.75
N GLU A 117 -5.13 14.68 27.68
CA GLU A 117 -4.87 16.09 27.96
C GLU A 117 -4.27 16.82 26.75
N GLN A 118 -3.43 16.12 25.98
CA GLN A 118 -2.82 16.65 24.77
C GLN A 118 -3.86 16.92 23.68
N ILE A 119 -4.84 16.02 23.51
CA ILE A 119 -5.93 16.21 22.53
C ILE A 119 -6.82 17.40 22.93
N LEU A 120 -7.13 17.52 24.23
CA LEU A 120 -7.88 18.66 24.75
C LEU A 120 -7.13 19.98 24.51
N GLU A 121 -5.82 19.99 24.73
CA GLU A 121 -4.99 21.16 24.46
C GLU A 121 -4.94 21.51 22.96
N MET A 122 -4.78 20.52 22.08
CA MET A 122 -4.81 20.71 20.64
C MET A 122 -6.16 21.29 20.17
N SER A 123 -7.27 20.79 20.72
CA SER A 123 -8.61 21.33 20.46
C SER A 123 -8.72 22.80 20.88
N ARG A 124 -8.33 23.12 22.12
CA ARG A 124 -8.34 24.50 22.63
C ARG A 124 -7.47 25.45 21.80
N LYS A 125 -6.31 24.97 21.34
CA LYS A 125 -5.36 25.75 20.52
C LYS A 125 -5.70 25.75 19.03
N GLN A 126 -6.80 25.11 18.60
CA GLN A 126 -7.14 24.93 17.19
C GLN A 126 -6.01 24.30 16.36
N THR A 127 -5.32 23.33 16.96
CA THR A 127 -4.17 22.62 16.37
C THR A 127 -4.45 21.14 16.13
N LEU A 128 -5.73 20.74 16.03
CA LEU A 128 -6.17 19.35 15.82
C LEU A 128 -5.63 18.68 14.55
N GLN A 129 -5.08 19.45 13.60
CA GLN A 129 -4.32 18.88 12.49
C GLN A 129 -3.13 18.01 12.96
N HIS A 130 -2.51 18.32 14.11
CA HIS A 130 -1.42 17.52 14.69
C HIS A 130 -1.91 16.16 15.23
N LEU A 131 -3.23 15.98 15.38
CA LEU A 131 -3.87 14.71 15.69
C LEU A 131 -4.35 14.01 14.42
N PHE A 132 -5.07 14.72 13.56
CA PHE A 132 -5.74 14.12 12.39
C PHE A 132 -4.80 13.78 11.23
N VAL A 133 -3.78 14.60 10.95
CA VAL A 133 -2.82 14.33 9.87
C VAL A 133 -2.04 13.02 10.12
N PRO A 134 -1.49 12.76 11.32
CA PRO A 134 -0.83 11.50 11.61
C PRO A 134 -1.77 10.29 11.52
N ILE A 135 -3.04 10.42 11.92
CA ILE A 135 -4.05 9.37 11.75
C ILE A 135 -4.22 9.04 10.26
N GLN A 136 -4.38 10.07 9.42
CA GLN A 136 -4.56 9.88 7.99
C GLN A 136 -3.33 9.25 7.32
N GLN A 137 -2.13 9.65 7.74
CA GLN A 137 -0.87 9.07 7.27
C GLN A 137 -0.71 7.61 7.70
N ARG A 138 -1.04 7.29 8.96
CA ARG A 138 -0.97 5.92 9.50
C ARG A 138 -1.91 4.95 8.77
N LEU A 139 -3.11 5.42 8.44
CA LEU A 139 -4.15 4.62 7.79
C LEU A 139 -4.09 4.71 6.26
N ARG A 140 -3.23 5.57 5.70
CA ARG A 140 -3.11 5.82 4.26
C ARG A 140 -4.44 6.19 3.62
N VAL A 141 -5.07 7.23 4.15
CA VAL A 141 -6.40 7.72 3.72
C VAL A 141 -6.34 9.19 3.31
N GLY A 142 -7.39 9.65 2.61
CA GLY A 142 -7.44 11.00 2.06
C GLY A 142 -6.27 11.27 1.11
N ARG A 143 -5.56 12.38 1.31
CA ARG A 143 -4.37 12.75 0.51
C ARG A 143 -3.15 11.85 0.71
N PHE A 144 -3.17 10.97 1.71
CA PHE A 144 -2.06 10.06 2.05
C PHE A 144 -2.31 8.63 1.62
N ARG A 145 -3.38 8.39 0.85
CA ARG A 145 -3.60 7.10 0.20
C ARG A 145 -2.40 6.82 -0.68
N GLU A 146 -1.70 5.72 -0.40
CA GLU A 146 -0.61 5.27 -1.24
C GLU A 146 -1.22 5.02 -2.63
N GLN A 147 -0.99 5.95 -3.55
CA GLN A 147 -1.45 5.84 -4.92
C GLN A 147 -0.50 4.85 -5.60
N ARG A 148 -0.69 3.54 -5.35
CA ARG A 148 -0.14 2.55 -6.27
C ARG A 148 -0.82 2.83 -7.60
N SER A 149 -0.05 3.24 -8.60
CA SER A 149 -0.58 3.46 -9.95
C SER A 149 -1.38 2.23 -10.37
N PRO A 150 -2.65 2.37 -10.80
CA PRO A 150 -3.47 1.24 -11.24
C PRO A 150 -2.75 0.32 -12.24
N GLU A 151 -1.90 0.91 -13.09
CA GLU A 151 -1.01 0.23 -14.04
C GLU A 151 -0.04 -0.75 -13.36
N ARG A 152 0.63 -0.31 -12.30
CA ARG A 152 1.54 -1.16 -11.51
C ARG A 152 0.79 -2.31 -10.86
N VAL A 153 -0.40 -2.05 -10.31
CA VAL A 153 -1.22 -3.10 -9.70
C VAL A 153 -1.67 -4.13 -10.74
N CYS A 154 -2.08 -3.66 -11.93
CA CYS A 154 -2.43 -4.51 -13.07
C CYS A 154 -1.25 -5.40 -13.48
N ASN A 155 -0.06 -4.81 -13.63
CA ASN A 155 1.15 -5.53 -14.05
C ASN A 155 1.62 -6.53 -12.99
N ASP A 156 1.60 -6.17 -11.70
CA ASP A 156 1.96 -7.08 -10.61
C ASP A 156 1.03 -8.31 -10.59
N LEU A 157 -0.28 -8.11 -10.76
CA LEU A 157 -1.26 -9.21 -10.80
C LEU A 157 -1.10 -10.09 -12.04
N PHE A 158 -0.82 -9.51 -13.20
CA PHE A 158 -0.59 -10.29 -14.42
C PHE A 158 0.72 -11.07 -14.37
N MET A 159 1.77 -10.52 -13.74
CA MET A 159 3.03 -11.23 -13.48
C MET A 159 2.78 -12.50 -12.65
N LEU A 160 1.97 -12.41 -11.59
CA LEU A 160 1.58 -13.57 -10.78
C LEU A 160 0.87 -14.64 -11.64
N TRP A 161 0.02 -14.23 -12.59
CA TRP A 161 -0.60 -15.17 -13.52
C TRP A 161 0.45 -15.88 -14.37
N LEU A 162 1.39 -15.15 -15.00
CA LEU A 162 2.47 -15.74 -15.79
C LEU A 162 3.32 -16.72 -14.97
N GLU A 163 3.68 -16.36 -13.74
CA GLU A 163 4.41 -17.24 -12.83
C GLU A 163 3.63 -18.52 -12.50
N SER A 164 2.31 -18.43 -12.34
CA SER A 164 1.45 -19.55 -11.92
C SER A 164 1.13 -20.58 -13.02
N ILE A 165 1.35 -20.28 -14.31
CA ILE A 165 0.98 -21.19 -15.41
C ILE A 165 1.85 -22.46 -15.38
N ASN A 166 1.28 -23.64 -15.09
CA ASN A 166 2.02 -24.90 -15.20
C ASN A 166 2.43 -25.21 -16.65
N GLU A 167 3.42 -26.08 -16.85
CA GLU A 167 3.80 -26.55 -18.19
C GLU A 167 2.58 -27.12 -18.95
N GLU A 168 2.50 -26.84 -20.25
CA GLU A 168 1.38 -27.17 -21.16
C GLU A 168 0.02 -26.52 -20.80
N SER A 169 -0.08 -25.83 -19.66
CA SER A 169 -1.27 -25.07 -19.29
C SER A 169 -1.26 -23.69 -19.95
N HIS A 170 -2.45 -23.11 -20.08
CA HIS A 170 -2.64 -21.79 -20.66
C HIS A 170 -3.47 -20.88 -19.75
N ILE A 171 -3.43 -19.58 -20.05
CA ILE A 171 -4.38 -18.59 -19.55
C ILE A 171 -4.97 -17.83 -20.74
N THR A 172 -6.18 -17.32 -20.54
CA THR A 172 -6.82 -16.34 -21.41
C THR A 172 -6.41 -14.95 -20.94
N TYR A 173 -6.03 -14.07 -21.85
CA TYR A 173 -5.69 -12.69 -21.52
C TYR A 173 -6.50 -11.68 -22.34
N LEU A 174 -6.66 -10.50 -21.77
CA LEU A 174 -7.06 -9.27 -22.43
C LEU A 174 -5.94 -8.24 -22.28
N ALA A 175 -5.70 -7.43 -23.30
CA ALA A 175 -4.65 -6.43 -23.28
C ALA A 175 -5.09 -5.11 -23.88
N HIS A 176 -4.58 -4.03 -23.29
CA HIS A 176 -4.58 -2.71 -23.88
C HIS A 176 -3.17 -2.42 -24.40
N ILE A 177 -3.03 -2.35 -25.72
CA ILE A 177 -1.77 -2.01 -26.39
C ILE A 177 -2.06 -0.76 -27.24
N PRO A 178 -1.71 0.44 -26.73
CA PRO A 178 -2.08 1.69 -27.38
C PRO A 178 -1.28 1.94 -28.64
N HIS A 179 -1.88 2.67 -29.59
CA HIS A 179 -1.21 3.14 -30.79
C HIS A 179 -0.30 4.35 -30.53
N LYS A 180 -0.54 5.09 -29.45
CA LYS A 180 0.25 6.24 -29.00
C LYS A 180 1.25 5.80 -27.93
N LYS A 181 2.46 6.36 -27.95
CA LYS A 181 3.56 5.97 -27.06
C LYS A 181 3.38 6.39 -25.59
N ASP A 182 2.49 7.34 -25.31
CA ASP A 182 2.33 7.93 -23.97
C ASP A 182 1.27 7.23 -23.11
N GLU A 183 0.58 6.23 -23.65
CA GLU A 183 -0.39 5.42 -22.93
C GLU A 183 0.25 4.11 -22.46
N ALA A 184 -0.13 3.64 -21.27
CA ALA A 184 0.45 2.44 -20.69
C ALA A 184 -0.07 1.17 -21.37
N VAL A 185 0.82 0.20 -21.55
CA VAL A 185 0.46 -1.16 -21.93
C VAL A 185 -0.05 -1.90 -20.70
N LEU A 186 -1.23 -2.52 -20.81
CA LEU A 186 -1.86 -3.25 -19.71
C LEU A 186 -2.28 -4.65 -20.14
N PHE A 187 -2.14 -5.62 -19.23
CA PHE A 187 -2.55 -7.00 -19.43
C PHE A 187 -3.38 -7.49 -18.24
N TYR A 188 -4.44 -8.22 -18.51
CA TYR A 188 -5.31 -8.81 -17.49
C TYR A 188 -5.64 -10.26 -17.85
N SER A 189 -5.73 -11.10 -16.83
CA SER A 189 -6.22 -12.48 -16.93
C SER A 189 -7.06 -12.83 -15.71
N SER A 190 -7.96 -13.78 -15.90
CA SER A 190 -8.72 -14.43 -14.82
C SER A 190 -8.51 -15.96 -14.84
N GLY A 191 -7.36 -16.40 -15.36
CA GLY A 191 -7.05 -17.80 -15.62
C GLY A 191 -7.55 -18.26 -16.99
N THR A 192 -8.22 -19.41 -17.05
CA THR A 192 -8.67 -20.07 -18.29
C THR A 192 -10.08 -19.70 -18.73
N ARG A 193 -10.71 -18.70 -18.10
CA ARG A 193 -12.07 -18.28 -18.44
C ARG A 193 -12.15 -17.74 -19.87
N PRO A 194 -13.31 -17.81 -20.54
CA PRO A 194 -13.50 -17.20 -21.86
C PRO A 194 -13.22 -15.69 -21.86
N HIS A 195 -12.94 -15.12 -23.03
CA HIS A 195 -12.63 -13.68 -23.18
C HIS A 195 -13.78 -12.79 -22.68
N GLU A 196 -15.03 -13.15 -22.97
CA GLU A 196 -16.22 -12.40 -22.54
C GLU A 196 -16.37 -12.37 -21.01
N GLU A 197 -16.08 -13.48 -20.34
CA GLU A 197 -16.10 -13.55 -18.88
C GLU A 197 -14.94 -12.76 -18.27
N THR A 198 -13.75 -12.89 -18.86
CA THR A 198 -12.57 -12.13 -18.45
C THR A 198 -12.83 -10.62 -18.56
N ALA A 199 -13.51 -10.17 -19.62
CA ALA A 199 -13.89 -8.76 -19.80
C ALA A 199 -14.88 -8.29 -18.73
N LYS A 200 -15.86 -9.12 -18.36
CA LYS A 200 -16.81 -8.81 -17.27
C LYS A 200 -16.12 -8.71 -15.91
N LEU A 201 -15.08 -9.52 -15.67
CA LEU A 201 -14.31 -9.50 -14.43
C LEU A 201 -13.39 -8.28 -14.36
N LEU A 202 -12.75 -7.90 -15.48
CA LEU A 202 -11.94 -6.68 -15.57
C LEU A 202 -12.70 -5.43 -15.12
N GLN A 203 -14.01 -5.32 -15.45
CA GLN A 203 -14.84 -4.18 -15.04
C GLN A 203 -15.11 -4.10 -13.52
N LYS A 204 -14.76 -5.14 -12.76
CA LYS A 204 -14.93 -5.20 -11.30
C LYS A 204 -13.60 -5.03 -10.54
N GLU A 205 -12.49 -4.94 -11.27
CA GLU A 205 -11.17 -4.77 -10.68
C GLU A 205 -10.94 -3.33 -10.21
N ILE A 206 -9.97 -3.15 -9.32
CA ILE A 206 -9.54 -1.82 -8.85
C ILE A 206 -8.79 -1.00 -9.91
N PHE A 207 -8.47 -1.63 -11.05
CA PHE A 207 -7.97 -1.04 -12.29
C PHE A 207 -8.91 -1.49 -13.41
N THR A 208 -9.14 -0.65 -14.41
CA THR A 208 -9.93 -1.03 -15.60
C THR A 208 -9.35 -0.36 -16.83
N PHE A 209 -9.54 -0.99 -17.99
CA PHE A 209 -9.12 -0.46 -19.29
C PHE A 209 -9.98 -1.05 -20.40
N ASP A 210 -10.03 -0.36 -21.54
CA ASP A 210 -10.69 -0.86 -22.74
C ASP A 210 -9.72 -1.77 -23.52
N PRO A 211 -9.97 -3.10 -23.56
CA PRO A 211 -9.04 -4.01 -24.20
C PRO A 211 -9.07 -3.83 -25.72
N THR A 212 -7.89 -3.83 -26.31
CA THR A 212 -7.67 -3.71 -27.77
C THR A 212 -7.25 -5.04 -28.38
N HIS A 213 -6.73 -5.95 -27.56
CA HIS A 213 -6.25 -7.26 -27.94
C HIS A 213 -6.70 -8.30 -26.91
N GLY A 214 -6.72 -9.56 -27.30
CA GLY A 214 -6.89 -10.70 -26.42
C GLY A 214 -6.39 -11.97 -27.08
N GLY A 215 -6.20 -13.03 -26.32
CA GLY A 215 -5.70 -14.29 -26.83
C GLY A 215 -5.37 -15.26 -25.71
N HIS A 216 -4.44 -16.17 -25.98
CA HIS A 216 -3.97 -17.15 -25.00
C HIS A 216 -2.46 -17.10 -24.84
N ILE A 217 -2.01 -17.41 -23.62
CA ILE A 217 -0.60 -17.60 -23.28
C ILE A 217 -0.46 -18.99 -22.69
N GLN A 218 0.33 -19.84 -23.33
CA GLN A 218 0.61 -21.20 -22.88
C GLN A 218 2.06 -21.37 -22.48
N SER A 219 2.32 -22.03 -21.36
CA SER A 219 3.67 -22.35 -20.91
C SER A 219 4.24 -23.53 -21.71
N SER A 220 5.43 -23.33 -22.30
CA SER A 220 6.21 -24.36 -23.01
C SER A 220 7.39 -24.88 -22.16
N GLY A 221 7.30 -24.69 -20.84
CA GLY A 221 8.29 -25.13 -19.87
C GLY A 221 9.40 -24.10 -19.59
N VAL A 222 10.43 -24.56 -18.89
CA VAL A 222 11.59 -23.73 -18.49
C VAL A 222 12.80 -24.11 -19.34
N LYS A 223 13.40 -23.14 -20.04
CA LYS A 223 14.62 -23.36 -20.84
C LYS A 223 15.65 -22.29 -20.48
N LYS A 224 16.87 -22.74 -20.16
CA LYS A 224 17.99 -21.87 -19.72
C LYS A 224 17.62 -20.98 -18.51
N GLY A 225 16.85 -21.53 -17.57
CA GLY A 225 16.45 -20.85 -16.33
C GLY A 225 15.35 -19.80 -16.48
N LYS A 226 14.80 -19.60 -17.69
CA LYS A 226 13.63 -18.74 -17.93
C LYS A 226 12.42 -19.59 -18.31
N LYS A 227 11.22 -19.12 -17.97
CA LYS A 227 9.95 -19.72 -18.41
C LYS A 227 9.63 -19.22 -19.82
N HIS A 228 9.25 -20.13 -20.70
CA HIS A 228 8.99 -19.86 -22.12
C HIS A 228 7.50 -19.99 -22.39
N PHE A 229 6.93 -19.01 -23.07
CA PHE A 229 5.51 -18.97 -23.39
C PHE A 229 5.28 -18.90 -24.90
N ASN A 230 4.27 -19.64 -25.34
CA ASN A 230 3.65 -19.49 -26.65
C ASN A 230 2.48 -18.53 -26.52
N VAL A 231 2.39 -17.54 -27.41
CA VAL A 231 1.41 -16.45 -27.31
C VAL A 231 0.67 -16.29 -28.64
N ASP A 232 -0.65 -16.40 -28.60
CA ASP A 232 -1.52 -16.03 -29.72
C ASP A 232 -2.36 -14.79 -29.39
N ALA A 233 -2.90 -14.15 -30.41
CA ALA A 233 -3.81 -13.01 -30.28
C ALA A 233 -5.24 -13.33 -30.78
N GLY A 234 -5.60 -14.62 -30.75
CA GLY A 234 -6.90 -15.10 -31.22
C GLY A 234 -8.00 -14.82 -30.21
N CYS A 235 -8.84 -13.84 -30.50
CA CYS A 235 -9.96 -13.45 -29.65
C CYS A 235 -11.22 -13.21 -30.47
N ASN A 236 -12.27 -14.01 -30.23
CA ASN A 236 -13.58 -13.84 -30.89
C ASN A 236 -14.36 -12.64 -30.31
N TYR A 237 -14.10 -12.29 -29.05
CA TYR A 237 -14.75 -11.17 -28.37
C TYR A 237 -14.32 -9.80 -28.94
N LEU A 238 -13.04 -9.65 -29.31
CA LEU A 238 -12.47 -8.38 -29.77
C LEU A 238 -12.11 -8.35 -31.26
N GLY A 239 -12.15 -9.49 -31.96
CA GLY A 239 -11.62 -9.57 -33.31
C GLY A 239 -11.93 -10.87 -34.06
N LEU A 240 -10.98 -11.29 -34.89
CA LEU A 240 -11.17 -12.31 -35.92
C LEU A 240 -10.92 -13.75 -35.42
N GLY A 241 -10.63 -13.94 -34.13
CA GLY A 241 -10.37 -15.26 -33.53
C GLY A 241 -9.26 -16.02 -34.26
N VAL A 242 -9.59 -17.22 -34.74
CA VAL A 242 -8.68 -18.13 -35.47
C VAL A 242 -8.05 -17.48 -36.71
N LYS A 243 -8.71 -16.48 -37.32
CA LYS A 243 -8.19 -15.77 -38.51
C LYS A 243 -7.21 -14.65 -38.17
N THR A 244 -6.83 -14.49 -36.90
CA THR A 244 -5.92 -13.43 -36.47
C THR A 244 -4.52 -13.64 -37.07
N PRO A 245 -3.97 -12.65 -37.82
CA PRO A 245 -2.68 -12.82 -38.47
C PRO A 245 -1.51 -12.71 -37.48
N LEU A 246 -0.39 -13.36 -37.81
CA LEU A 246 0.82 -13.45 -36.96
C LEU A 246 1.37 -12.09 -36.51
N ASN A 247 1.21 -11.05 -37.34
CA ASN A 247 1.70 -9.72 -37.03
C ASN A 247 1.03 -9.14 -35.77
N VAL A 248 -0.23 -9.48 -35.50
CA VAL A 248 -0.95 -9.06 -34.30
C VAL A 248 -0.32 -9.73 -33.07
N SER A 249 -0.09 -11.04 -33.10
CA SER A 249 0.62 -11.75 -32.02
C SER A 249 2.04 -11.25 -31.80
N LYS A 250 2.75 -10.84 -32.87
CA LYS A 250 4.08 -10.20 -32.76
C LYS A 250 4.01 -8.88 -31.98
N THR A 251 2.97 -8.07 -32.20
CA THR A 251 2.75 -6.82 -31.45
C THR A 251 2.54 -7.12 -29.96
N VAL A 252 1.69 -8.11 -29.64
CA VAL A 252 1.46 -8.54 -28.26
C VAL A 252 2.75 -9.03 -27.60
N VAL A 253 3.52 -9.88 -28.29
CA VAL A 253 4.79 -10.40 -27.78
C VAL A 253 5.82 -9.30 -27.55
N ALA A 254 5.89 -8.28 -28.41
CA ALA A 254 6.78 -7.14 -28.20
C ALA A 254 6.40 -6.36 -26.93
N ALA A 255 5.10 -6.19 -26.68
CA ALA A 255 4.58 -5.55 -25.48
C ALA A 255 4.88 -6.37 -24.21
N LEU A 256 4.64 -7.70 -24.25
CA LEU A 256 4.97 -8.62 -23.16
C LEU A 256 6.46 -8.62 -22.83
N LYS A 257 7.34 -8.63 -23.83
CA LYS A 257 8.80 -8.56 -23.62
C LYS A 257 9.27 -7.26 -22.99
N THR A 258 8.53 -6.17 -23.22
CA THR A 258 8.83 -4.86 -22.62
C THR A 258 8.46 -4.83 -21.14
N LEU A 259 7.34 -5.46 -20.77
CA LEU A 259 6.84 -5.47 -19.39
C LEU A 259 7.45 -6.57 -18.52
N TYR A 260 7.72 -7.75 -19.10
CA TYR A 260 8.09 -8.97 -18.36
C TYR A 260 9.35 -9.63 -18.96
N SER A 261 10.47 -8.91 -18.93
CA SER A 261 11.75 -9.31 -19.56
C SER A 261 12.39 -10.60 -18.99
N GLU A 262 11.93 -11.04 -17.82
CA GLU A 262 12.32 -12.27 -17.14
C GLU A 262 11.79 -13.54 -17.84
N PHE A 263 10.79 -13.40 -18.70
CA PHE A 263 10.21 -14.51 -19.47
C PHE A 263 10.60 -14.44 -20.95
N GLU A 264 10.47 -15.57 -21.64
CA GLU A 264 10.62 -15.63 -23.10
C GLU A 264 9.26 -15.88 -23.75
N PHE A 265 8.96 -15.12 -24.81
CA PHE A 265 7.66 -15.17 -25.49
C PHE A 265 7.84 -15.43 -26.99
N THR A 266 7.10 -16.41 -27.50
CA THR A 266 7.08 -16.84 -28.91
C THR A 266 5.69 -16.60 -29.52
N PRO A 267 5.57 -15.79 -30.58
CA PRO A 267 4.28 -15.48 -31.19
C PRO A 267 3.80 -16.63 -32.09
N LEU A 268 2.53 -16.99 -31.98
CA LEU A 268 1.82 -17.95 -32.83
C LEU A 268 0.65 -17.28 -33.59
N LYS A 269 0.13 -17.93 -34.63
CA LYS A 269 -1.01 -17.44 -35.42
C LYS A 269 -2.33 -17.84 -34.75
N GLY A 270 -3.43 -17.18 -35.14
CA GLY A 270 -4.77 -17.63 -34.80
C GLY A 270 -4.98 -17.86 -33.30
N CYS A 271 -5.42 -19.07 -32.93
CA CYS A 271 -5.60 -19.53 -31.55
C CYS A 271 -4.59 -20.66 -31.19
N ASP A 272 -3.46 -20.72 -31.90
CA ASP A 272 -2.56 -21.88 -31.87
C ASP A 272 -1.86 -22.08 -30.51
N ALA A 273 -1.86 -21.09 -29.60
CA ALA A 273 -1.28 -21.28 -28.26
C ALA A 273 -2.18 -22.14 -27.37
N ARG A 274 -3.44 -22.36 -27.73
CA ARG A 274 -4.34 -23.27 -27.01
C ARG A 274 -4.14 -24.75 -27.38
N GLY A 275 -3.41 -25.04 -28.46
CA GLY A 275 -3.12 -26.40 -28.92
C GLY A 275 -4.32 -27.15 -29.49
N GLU A 276 -5.38 -26.45 -29.90
CA GLU A 276 -6.55 -27.00 -30.63
C GLU A 276 -6.36 -26.92 -32.15
#